data_AF-A0A346YL94-F1
#
_entry.id   AF-A0A346YL94-F1
#
_cell.length_a   1.000
_cell.length_b   1.000
_cell.length_c   1.000
_cell.angle_alpha   90.00
_cell.angle_beta   90.00
_cell.angle_gamma   90.00
#
_symmetry.space_group_name_H-M   'P 1'
#
loop_
_entity.id
_entity.type
_entity.pdbx_description
1 polymer ?
#
loop_
_entity_poly.entity_id
_entity_poly.type
_entity_poly.pdbx_seq_one_letter_code
_entity_poly.pdbx_strand_id
1 'polypeptide(L)' 'MPQASWEKPVRVAFAHIGTQVVNGPFEALALLTDRWPDMRGPNFVRARSACRAALDGRRTPEEARLQFEQAVSEAQSHLN' A
#
# COMPACT_ATOMS: atom_id res chain seq x y z
N MET A 1 14.95 13.11 6.37
CA MET A 1 14.85 12.05 5.35
C MET A 1 13.74 12.49 4.39
N PRO A 2 13.98 12.67 3.08
CA PRO A 2 12.89 13.00 2.17
C PRO A 2 11.96 11.78 2.12
N GLN A 3 10.85 11.86 2.85
CA GLN A 3 9.79 10.87 2.76
C GLN A 3 9.33 10.91 1.31
N ALA A 4 9.48 9.78 0.59
CA ALA A 4 9.09 9.66 -0.81
C ALA A 4 7.56 9.71 -0.90
N SER A 5 6.98 10.88 -0.65
CA SER A 5 5.53 11.08 -0.63
C SER A 5 4.98 10.86 -2.04
N TRP A 6 3.80 10.26 -2.10
CA TRP A 6 3.02 10.17 -3.33
C TRP A 6 2.46 11.54 -3.71
N GLU A 7 2.28 11.76 -5.01
CA GLU A 7 1.63 12.98 -5.50
C GLU A 7 0.15 12.99 -5.12
N LYS A 8 -0.46 11.80 -5.08
CA LYS A 8 -1.83 11.59 -4.62
C LYS A 8 -1.86 10.56 -3.51
N PRO A 9 -2.40 10.89 -2.33
CA PRO A 9 -2.55 9.90 -1.26
C PRO A 9 -3.57 8.84 -1.67
N VAL A 10 -3.36 7.61 -1.20
CA VAL A 10 -4.31 6.50 -1.40
C VAL A 10 -5.18 6.37 -0.16
N ARG A 11 -6.49 6.33 -0.37
CA ARG A 11 -7.46 6.08 0.70
C ARG A 11 -7.70 4.58 0.80
N VAL A 12 -7.50 4.06 2.01
CA VAL A 12 -7.67 2.66 2.35
C VAL A 12 -8.85 2.55 3.28
N ALA A 13 -9.85 1.75 2.96
CA ALA A 13 -11.02 1.55 3.80
C ALA A 13 -11.24 0.06 4.01
N PHE A 14 -11.05 -0.39 5.25
CA PHE A 14 -11.23 -1.79 5.64
C PHE A 14 -12.15 -1.85 6.86
N ALA A 15 -12.95 -2.92 6.96
CA ALA A 15 -13.95 -3.04 8.02
C ALA A 15 -13.34 -3.04 9.44
N HIS A 16 -12.16 -3.64 9.62
CA HIS A 16 -11.48 -3.79 10.92
C HIS A 16 -10.57 -2.61 11.29
N ILE A 17 -10.16 -1.78 10.33
CA ILE A 17 -9.23 -0.65 10.55
C ILE A 17 -9.88 0.73 10.32
N GLY A 18 -11.06 0.77 9.71
CA GLY A 18 -11.71 2.00 9.27
C GLY A 18 -11.09 2.59 8.01
N THR A 19 -11.28 3.90 7.81
CA THR A 19 -10.70 4.66 6.69
C THR A 19 -9.38 5.28 7.12
N GLN A 20 -8.29 4.94 6.41
CA GLN A 20 -6.96 5.50 6.59
C GLN A 20 -6.46 6.12 5.29
N VAL A 21 -5.74 7.23 5.40
CA VAL A 21 -5.09 7.90 4.26
C VAL A 21 -3.61 7.61 4.30
N VAL A 22 -3.05 7.13 3.20
CA VAL A 22 -1.63 6.78 3.06
C VAL A 22 -1.00 7.74 2.06
N ASN A 23 -0.02 8.52 2.53
CA ASN A 23 0.62 9.58 1.74
C ASN A 23 1.93 9.13 1.10
N GLY A 24 2.39 7.89 1.35
CA GLY A 24 3.63 7.40 0.76
C GLY A 24 3.91 5.92 1.02
N PRO A 25 4.97 5.39 0.40
CA PRO A 25 5.32 3.97 0.42
C PRO A 25 5.77 3.49 1.81
N PHE A 26 6.26 4.38 2.67
CA PHE A 26 6.60 4.04 4.06
C PHE A 26 5.34 3.74 4.88
N GLU A 27 4.37 4.65 4.85
CA GLU A 27 3.07 4.45 5.50
C GLU A 27 2.32 3.24 4.90
N ALA A 28 2.41 3.07 3.58
CA ALA A 28 1.86 1.91 2.89
C ALA A 28 2.46 0.60 3.40
N LEU A 29 3.80 0.54 3.52
CA LEU A 29 4.51 -0.64 4.00
C LEU A 29 4.18 -0.94 5.47
N ALA A 30 4.06 0.09 6.31
CA ALA A 30 3.62 -0.07 7.70
C ALA A 30 2.20 -0.66 7.75
N LEU A 31 1.26 -0.13 6.95
CA LEU A 31 -0.10 -0.63 6.88
C LEU A 31 -0.16 -2.08 6.36
N LEU A 32 0.65 -2.42 5.35
CA LEU A 32 0.78 -3.79 4.82
C LEU A 32 1.32 -4.78 5.87
N THR A 33 2.13 -4.32 6.82
CA THR A 33 2.79 -5.20 7.79
C THR A 33 1.98 -5.35 9.08
N ASP A 34 1.35 -4.27 9.54
CA ASP A 34 0.71 -4.22 10.87
C ASP A 34 -0.80 -4.46 10.82
N ARG A 35 -1.48 -3.95 9.79
CA ARG A 35 -2.95 -3.85 9.79
C ARG A 35 -3.66 -4.51 8.62
N TRP A 36 -2.91 -5.12 7.71
CA TRP A 36 -3.48 -5.69 6.49
C TRP A 36 -4.35 -6.93 6.79
N PRO A 37 -5.61 -6.99 6.28
CA PRO A 37 -6.54 -8.08 6.61
C PRO A 37 -6.12 -9.44 6.05
N ASP A 38 -5.65 -9.47 4.80
CA ASP A 38 -5.32 -10.71 4.11
C ASP A 38 -3.95 -10.65 3.41
N MET A 39 -2.96 -11.28 4.04
CA MET A 39 -1.58 -11.32 3.56
C MET A 39 -1.36 -12.35 2.42
N ARG A 40 -2.41 -13.02 1.93
CA ARG A 40 -2.29 -14.10 0.93
C ARG A 40 -2.49 -13.65 -0.51
N GLY A 41 -2.97 -12.42 -0.72
CA GLY A 41 -3.24 -11.89 -2.04
C GLY A 41 -1.98 -11.74 -2.93
N PRO A 42 -2.01 -12.12 -4.22
CA PRO A 42 -0.89 -11.87 -5.12
C PRO A 42 -0.57 -10.37 -5.24
N ASN A 43 -1.58 -9.50 -5.15
CA ASN A 43 -1.35 -8.05 -5.19
C ASN A 43 -0.76 -7.52 -3.88
N PHE A 44 -1.04 -8.15 -2.73
CA PHE A 44 -0.37 -7.81 -1.47
C PHE A 44 1.15 -7.98 -1.56
N VAL A 45 1.62 -9.13 -2.08
CA VAL A 45 3.05 -9.42 -2.23
C VAL A 45 3.72 -8.43 -3.20
N ARG A 46 3.03 -8.08 -4.28
CA ARG A 46 3.49 -7.09 -5.27
C ARG A 46 3.58 -5.69 -4.66
N ALA A 47 2.55 -5.25 -3.96
CA ALA A 47 2.53 -3.94 -3.29
C ALA A 47 3.65 -3.82 -2.26
N ARG A 48 3.85 -4.84 -1.41
CA ARG A 48 4.93 -4.86 -0.42
C ARG A 48 6.31 -4.75 -1.06
N SER A 49 6.54 -5.51 -2.13
CA SER A 49 7.80 -5.47 -2.88
C SER A 49 8.00 -4.11 -3.56
N ALA A 50 6.94 -3.55 -4.15
CA ALA A 50 7.00 -2.26 -4.83
C ALA A 50 7.26 -1.10 -3.86
N CYS A 51 6.59 -1.08 -2.70
CA CYS A 51 6.85 -0.08 -1.66
C CYS A 51 8.29 -0.14 -1.18
N ARG A 52 8.83 -1.34 -0.94
CA ARG A 52 10.24 -1.51 -0.55
C ARG A 52 11.20 -1.05 -1.65
N ALA A 53 10.92 -1.37 -2.92
CA ALA A 53 11.74 -0.92 -4.05
C ALA A 53 11.71 0.61 -4.22
N ALA A 54 10.58 1.27 -3.95
CA ALA A 54 10.47 2.73 -3.98
C ALA A 54 11.24 3.40 -2.84
N LEU A 55 11.21 2.81 -1.64
CA LEU A 55 12.02 3.29 -0.50
C LEU A 55 13.54 3.14 -0.76
N ASP A 56 13.94 2.12 -1.52
CA ASP A 56 15.33 1.90 -1.95
C ASP A 56 15.73 2.76 -3.16
N GLY A 57 14.81 3.55 -3.72
CA GLY A 57 15.05 4.37 -4.92
C GLY A 57 15.14 3.57 -6.23
N ARG A 58 14.84 2.27 -6.21
CA ARG A 58 14.83 1.40 -7.40
C ARG A 58 13.55 1.51 -8.22
N ARG A 59 12.50 2.10 -7.65
CA ARG A 59 11.23 2.41 -8.32
C ARG A 59 10.77 3.80 -7.93
N THR A 60 9.93 4.40 -8.77
CA THR A 60 9.28 5.66 -8.44
C THR A 60 8.21 5.43 -7.35
N PRO A 61 7.99 6.41 -6.46
CA PRO A 61 6.94 6.32 -5.45
C PRO A 61 5.56 6.16 -6.10
N GLU A 62 5.29 6.81 -7.24
CA GLU A 62 4.02 6.65 -7.99
C GLU A 62 3.79 5.22 -8.51
N GLU A 63 4.82 4.52 -8.99
CA GLU A 63 4.66 3.11 -9.38
C GLU A 63 4.29 2.23 -8.18
N ALA A 64 4.88 2.49 -7.01
CA ALA A 64 4.50 1.80 -5.78
C ALA A 64 3.06 2.12 -5.37
N ARG A 65 2.59 3.35 -5.61
CA ARG A 65 1.21 3.77 -5.37
C ARG A 65 0.21 2.93 -6.14
N LEU A 66 0.43 2.77 -7.46
CA LEU A 66 -0.45 1.99 -8.33
C LEU A 66 -0.55 0.52 -7.91
N GLN A 67 0.56 -0.07 -7.47
CA GLN A 67 0.56 -1.45 -6.97
C GLN A 67 -0.16 -1.56 -5.63
N PHE A 68 0.01 -0.58 -4.75
CA PHE A 68 -0.68 -0.53 -3.46
C PHE A 68 -2.19 -0.37 -3.63
N GLU A 69 -2.65 0.52 -4.51
CA GLU A 69 -4.08 0.72 -4.81
C GLU A 69 -4.73 -0.58 -5.32
N GLN A 70 -4.05 -1.32 -6.21
CA GLN A 70 -4.53 -2.63 -6.66
C GLN A 70 -4.64 -3.65 -5.51
N ALA A 71 -3.67 -3.66 -4.60
CA ALA A 71 -3.74 -4.51 -3.42
C ALA A 71 -4.92 -4.13 -2.51
N VAL A 72 -5.19 -2.84 -2.33
CA VAL A 72 -6.35 -2.36 -1.54
C VAL A 72 -7.65 -2.82 -2.18
N SER A 73 -7.79 -2.64 -3.51
CA SER A 73 -8.97 -3.08 -4.26
C SER A 73 -9.19 -4.60 -4.17
N GLU A 74 -8.12 -5.39 -4.29
CA GLU A 74 -8.16 -6.85 -4.11
C GLU A 74 -8.60 -7.21 -2.68
N ALA A 75 -7.97 -6.62 -1.67
CA ALA A 75 -8.28 -6.90 -0.27
C ALA A 75 -9.72 -6.47 0.10
N GLN A 76 -10.24 -5.38 -0.48
CA GLN A 76 -11.64 -4.98 -0.33
C GLN A 76 -12.59 -5.97 -0.99
N SER A 77 -12.24 -6.50 -2.16
CA SER A 77 -13.05 -7.48 -2.89
C SER A 77 -13.10 -8.84 -2.18
N HIS A 78 -12.02 -9.25 -1.51
CA HIS A 78 -11.95 -10.49 -0.74
C HIS A 78 -12.71 -10.45 0.60
N LEU A 79 -13.11 -9.26 1.05
CA LEU A 79 -13.88 -9.07 2.29
C LEU A 79 -15.41 -9.08 2.07
N ASN A 80 -15.87 -9.33 0.84
CA ASN A 80 -17.30 -9.31 0.45
C ASN A 80 -17.87 -10.72 0.19
#